data_AF-A0A561UHT8-F1
#
_entry.id   AF-A0A561UHT8-F1
#
_cell.length_a   1.000
_cell.length_b   1.000
_cell.length_c   1.000
_cell.angle_alpha   90.00
_cell.angle_beta   90.00
_cell.angle_gamma   90.00
#
_symmetry.space_group_name_H-M   'P 1'
#
loop_
_entity.id
_entity.type
_entity.pdbx_description
1 polymer ?
#
loop_
_entity_poly.entity_id
_entity_poly.type
_entity_poly.pdbx_seq_one_letter_code
_entity_poly.pdbx_strand_id
1 'polypeptide(L)'
;MNAVRTGHATRGAGDRQPSDIALKDLRKAQGRTQAEVARVLGVSQARVSQIENRDPASMELDTLRAYAAALGGLVAVTISIGTESVKVA
;
A
#
# COMPACT_ATOMS: atom_id res chain seq x y z
N MET A 1 17.15 25.18 13.60
CA MET A 1 16.99 25.69 12.22
C MET A 1 17.81 24.79 11.31
N ASN A 2 17.20 23.83 10.62
CA ASN A 2 17.93 23.03 9.63
C ASN A 2 17.27 23.20 8.26
N ALA A 3 18.11 23.52 7.28
CA ALA A 3 17.72 24.03 5.98
C ALA A 3 16.99 22.97 5.15
N VAL A 4 15.75 23.29 4.78
CA VAL A 4 15.02 22.61 3.70
C VAL A 4 15.71 22.99 2.39
N ARG A 5 16.47 22.05 1.81
CA ARG A 5 16.97 22.21 0.43
C ARG A 5 15.88 21.79 -0.53
N THR A 6 15.22 22.79 -1.09
CA THR A 6 14.39 22.73 -2.28
C THR A 6 15.23 22.37 -3.50
N GLY A 7 14.72 21.47 -4.34
CA GLY A 7 15.07 21.42 -5.76
C GLY A 7 15.30 20.02 -6.34
N HIS A 8 14.24 19.35 -6.79
CA HIS A 8 14.10 19.10 -8.23
C HIS A 8 12.68 18.64 -8.58
N ALA A 9 12.07 19.35 -9.52
CA ALA A 9 10.78 19.03 -10.12
C ALA A 9 10.78 17.62 -10.73
N THR A 10 10.02 16.71 -10.12
CA THR A 10 9.57 15.49 -10.81
C THR A 10 8.44 15.88 -11.75
N ARG A 11 8.82 16.32 -12.96
CA ARG A 11 7.89 16.48 -14.08
C ARG A 11 7.30 15.11 -14.41
N GLY A 12 6.02 14.92 -14.10
CA GLY A 12 5.08 14.01 -14.76
C GLY A 12 5.56 12.57 -15.02
N ALA A 13 5.72 11.77 -13.96
CA ALA A 13 5.41 10.35 -14.10
C ALA A 13 3.88 10.27 -14.14
N GLY A 14 3.33 10.06 -15.35
CA GLY A 14 1.90 10.17 -15.63
C GLY A 14 1.03 9.55 -14.53
N ASP A 15 0.02 10.31 -14.11
CA ASP A 15 -1.03 9.90 -13.20
C ASP A 15 -1.75 8.68 -13.78
N ARG A 16 -1.15 7.50 -13.62
CA ARG A 16 -1.95 6.28 -13.56
C ARG A 16 -2.74 6.45 -12.28
N GLN A 17 -3.94 7.01 -12.43
CA GLN A 17 -4.98 6.95 -11.41
C GLN A 17 -4.91 5.53 -10.84
N PRO A 18 -4.66 5.36 -9.53
CA PRO A 18 -4.71 4.05 -8.92
C PRO A 18 -6.06 3.46 -9.29
N SER A 19 -6.06 2.43 -10.13
CA SER A 19 -7.28 1.67 -10.34
C SER A 19 -7.66 1.05 -9.01
N ASP A 20 -8.91 1.17 -8.60
CA ASP A 20 -9.47 0.55 -7.40
C ASP A 20 -9.40 -0.98 -7.52
N ILE A 21 -8.19 -1.54 -7.33
CA ILE A 21 -7.95 -2.97 -7.29
C ILE A 21 -8.01 -3.39 -5.84
N ALA A 22 -8.90 -4.34 -5.54
CA ALA A 22 -9.03 -4.85 -4.19
C ALA A 22 -7.79 -5.68 -3.79
N LEU A 23 -7.44 -5.68 -2.50
CA LEU A 23 -6.32 -6.45 -1.95
C LEU A 23 -6.40 -7.96 -2.28
N LYS A 24 -7.62 -8.50 -2.40
CA LYS A 24 -7.88 -9.89 -2.82
C LYS A 24 -7.37 -10.17 -4.24
N ASP A 25 -7.48 -9.20 -5.13
CA ASP A 25 -7.13 -9.38 -6.54
C ASP A 25 -5.60 -9.29 -6.71
N LEU A 26 -4.94 -8.41 -5.95
CA LEU A 26 -3.47 -8.40 -5.84
C LEU A 26 -2.94 -9.74 -5.34
N ARG A 27 -3.52 -10.31 -4.29
CA ARG A 27 -3.12 -11.63 -3.78
C ARG A 27 -3.33 -12.73 -4.83
N LYS A 28 -4.48 -12.75 -5.50
CA LYS A 28 -4.78 -13.74 -6.55
C LYS A 28 -3.79 -13.65 -7.71
N ALA A 29 -3.41 -12.44 -8.12
CA ALA A 29 -2.42 -12.23 -9.17
C ALA A 29 -1.03 -12.80 -8.80
N GLN A 30 -0.72 -12.88 -7.50
CA GLN A 30 0.50 -13.55 -6.99
C GLN A 30 0.34 -15.07 -6.80
N GLY A 31 -0.81 -15.65 -7.16
CA GLY A 31 -1.07 -17.08 -7.02
C GLY A 31 -1.18 -17.57 -5.56
N ARG A 32 -1.38 -16.66 -4.60
CA ARG A 32 -1.43 -17.00 -3.17
C ARG A 32 -2.85 -17.17 -2.65
N THR A 33 -3.04 -18.11 -1.74
CA THR A 33 -4.26 -18.29 -0.95
C THR A 33 -4.28 -17.36 0.27
N GLN A 34 -5.46 -17.11 0.85
CA GLN A 34 -5.56 -16.34 2.10
C GLN A 34 -4.84 -17.03 3.27
N ALA A 35 -4.81 -18.37 3.29
CA ALA A 35 -4.11 -19.14 4.32
C ALA A 35 -2.58 -18.97 4.24
N GLU A 36 -2.02 -18.90 3.03
CA GLU A 36 -0.59 -18.65 2.85
C GLU A 36 -0.19 -17.24 3.29
N VAL A 37 -0.99 -16.23 2.95
CA VAL A 37 -0.78 -14.86 3.43
C VAL A 37 -0.92 -14.79 4.95
N ALA A 38 -1.93 -15.46 5.52
CA ALA A 38 -2.15 -15.52 6.96
C ALA A 38 -0.95 -16.10 7.71
N ARG A 39 -0.35 -17.18 7.17
CA ARG A 39 0.86 -17.80 7.71
C ARG A 39 2.06 -16.83 7.70
N VAL A 40 2.25 -16.06 6.63
CA VAL A 40 3.33 -15.06 6.57
C VAL A 40 3.09 -13.92 7.57
N LEU A 41 1.83 -13.51 7.75
CA LEU A 41 1.45 -12.46 8.68
C LEU A 41 1.37 -12.90 10.15
N GLY A 42 1.41 -14.21 10.44
CA GLY A 42 1.22 -14.73 11.79
C GLY A 42 -0.20 -14.51 12.34
N VAL A 43 -1.21 -14.47 11.46
CA VAL A 43 -2.62 -14.25 11.84
C VAL A 43 -3.52 -15.39 11.34
N SER A 44 -4.81 -15.37 11.69
CA SER A 44 -5.78 -16.33 11.15
C SER A 44 -6.15 -16.01 9.70
N GLN A 45 -6.55 -17.03 8.93
CA GLN A 45 -7.11 -16.80 7.58
C GLN A 45 -8.38 -15.95 7.64
N ALA A 46 -9.19 -16.08 8.69
CA ALA A 46 -10.35 -15.20 8.93
C ALA A 46 -9.94 -13.73 9.07
N ARG A 47 -8.81 -13.45 9.73
CA ARG A 47 -8.25 -12.09 9.81
C ARG A 47 -7.85 -11.56 8.44
N VAL A 48 -7.24 -12.39 7.59
CA VAL A 48 -6.92 -11.99 6.20
C VAL A 48 -8.18 -11.70 5.39
N SER A 49 -9.22 -12.51 5.53
CA SER A 49 -10.52 -12.25 4.90
C SER A 49 -11.12 -10.91 5.33
N GLN A 50 -11.07 -10.58 6.62
CA GLN A 50 -11.51 -9.27 7.12
C GLN A 50 -10.68 -8.11 6.55
N ILE A 51 -9.36 -8.29 6.42
CA ILE A 51 -8.49 -7.30 5.77
C ILE A 51 -8.91 -7.10 4.32
N GLU A 52 -9.12 -8.16 3.54
CA GLU A 52 -9.47 -8.05 2.12
C GLU A 52 -10.87 -7.46 1.84
N ASN A 53 -11.77 -7.49 2.82
CA ASN A 53 -13.15 -7.02 2.68
C ASN A 53 -13.39 -5.63 3.28
N ARG A 54 -12.41 -5.03 3.97
CA ARG A 54 -12.51 -3.68 4.50
C ARG A 54 -12.12 -2.65 3.46
N ASP A 55 -12.67 -1.45 3.59
CA ASP A 55 -12.25 -0.28 2.82
C ASP A 55 -10.77 0.04 3.13
N PRO A 56 -9.86 0.01 2.14
CA PRO A 56 -8.45 0.36 2.33
C PRO A 56 -8.23 1.76 2.92
N ALA A 57 -9.11 2.72 2.63
CA ALA A 57 -9.01 4.08 3.16
C ALA A 57 -9.22 4.15 4.68
N SER A 58 -9.86 3.13 5.27
CA SER A 58 -10.12 3.02 6.71
C SER A 58 -9.09 2.16 7.46
N MET A 59 -8.08 1.63 6.77
CA MET A 59 -7.10 0.73 7.35
C MET A 59 -5.91 1.48 7.94
N GLU A 60 -5.32 0.88 8.98
CA GLU A 60 -4.01 1.30 9.46
C GLU A 60 -2.94 1.04 8.40
N LEU A 61 -2.06 2.03 8.20
CA LEU A 61 -0.97 1.94 7.22
C LEU A 61 -0.07 0.72 7.47
N ASP A 62 0.18 0.36 8.73
CA ASP A 62 1.02 -0.79 9.05
C ASP A 62 0.36 -2.12 8.68
N THR A 63 -0.96 -2.21 8.70
CA THR A 63 -1.69 -3.38 8.17
C THR A 63 -1.48 -3.50 6.66
N LEU A 64 -1.59 -2.38 5.93
CA LEU A 64 -1.34 -2.36 4.48
C LEU A 64 0.10 -2.73 4.15
N ARG A 65 1.08 -2.20 4.91
CA ARG A 65 2.50 -2.53 4.74
C ARG A 65 2.79 -3.99 4.99
N ALA A 66 2.29 -4.55 6.08
CA ALA A 66 2.48 -5.95 6.41
C ALA A 66 1.86 -6.84 5.32
N TYR A 67 0.64 -6.54 4.89
CA TYR A 67 -0.03 -7.28 3.83
C TYR A 67 0.73 -7.20 2.49
N ALA A 68 1.18 -6.01 2.09
CA ALA A 68 1.99 -5.83 0.89
C ALA A 68 3.30 -6.62 0.97
N ALA A 69 4.01 -6.54 2.10
CA ALA A 69 5.23 -7.32 2.33
C ALA A 69 4.96 -8.83 2.26
N ALA A 70 3.82 -9.29 2.79
CA ALA A 70 3.37 -10.67 2.69
C ALA A 70 2.99 -11.10 1.27
N LEU A 71 2.94 -10.18 0.30
CA LEU A 71 2.82 -10.44 -1.14
C LEU A 71 4.13 -10.17 -1.90
N GLY A 72 5.20 -9.74 -1.22
CA GLY A 72 6.45 -9.30 -1.87
C GLY A 72 6.39 -7.89 -2.46
N GLY A 73 5.37 -7.11 -2.12
CA GLY A 73 5.17 -5.73 -2.53
C GLY A 73 5.56 -4.71 -1.46
N LEU A 74 5.32 -3.44 -1.78
CA LEU A 74 5.63 -2.29 -0.94
C LEU A 74 4.42 -1.33 -0.95
N VAL A 75 4.21 -0.61 0.15
CA VAL A 75 3.26 0.51 0.19
C VAL A 75 4.04 1.80 0.06
N ALA A 76 3.69 2.62 -0.94
CA ALA A 76 4.20 3.97 -1.07
C ALA A 76 3.15 4.97 -0.58
N VAL A 77 3.56 5.92 0.26
CA VAL A 77 2.66 6.98 0.75
C VAL A 77 3.18 8.34 0.31
N THR A 78 2.31 9.12 -0.32
CA THR A 78 2.62 10.45 -0.81
C THR A 78 1.64 11.45 -0.21
N ILE A 79 2.17 12.54 0.34
CA ILE A 79 1.38 13.70 0.73
C ILE A 79 1.47 14.70 -0.42
N SER A 80 0.33 15.17 -0.92
CA SER A 80 0.25 16.14 -2.00
C SER A 80 -0.48 17.40 -1.54
N ILE A 81 0.12 18.57 -1.75
CA ILE A 81 -0.44 19.88 -1.44
C ILE A 81 -0.24 20.78 -2.66
N GLY A 82 -1.33 21.05 -3.39
CA GLY A 82 -1.24 21.76 -4.68
C GLY A 82 -0.37 20.99 -5.67
N THR A 83 0.72 21.61 -6.13
CA THR A 83 1.71 21.00 -7.04
C THR A 83 2.91 20.39 -6.31
N GLU A 84 2.98 20.51 -4.99
CA GLU A 84 4.04 19.94 -4.18
C GLU A 84 3.66 18.55 -3.70
N SER A 85 4.61 17.63 -3.70
CA SER A 85 4.41 16.31 -3.12
C SER A 85 5.68 15.81 -2.41
N VAL A 86 5.46 15.05 -1.34
CA VAL A 86 6.54 14.41 -0.58
C VAL A 86 6.18 12.95 -0.36
N LYS A 87 7.13 12.06 -0.68
CA LYS A 87 7.05 10.64 -0.33
C LYS A 87 7.44 10.47 1.14
N VAL A 88 6.56 9.88 1.93
CA VAL A 88 6.75 9.68 3.37
C VAL A 88 6.98 8.22 3.76
N ALA A 89 6.80 7.29 2.82
CA ALA A 89 7.11 5.86 2.94
C ALA A 89 7.34 5.26 1.55
#